data_AF-G4YXG7-F1
#
_entry.id   AF-G4YXG7-F1
#
_cell.length_a   1.000
_cell.length_b   1.000
_cell.length_c   1.000
_cell.angle_alpha   90.00
_cell.angle_beta   90.00
_cell.angle_gamma   90.00
#
_symmetry.space_group_name_H-M   'P 1'
#
loop_
_entity.id
_entity.type
_entity.pdbx_description
1 polymer ?
#
loop_
_entity_poly.entity_id
_entity_poly.type
_entity_poly.pdbx_seq_one_letter_code
_entity_poly.pdbx_strand_id
1 'polypeptide(L)'
;MVKLFCLLVGVAGRSFEVTLDGSEGGDRVLELTEAIAKANPDEALKVFLAVKNGEWLGVNSEDVKKLRKGETTAFIEELTEELDLDTASSLYGLLQTVPQLISADQIHVLVKLPQ
;
A
#
# COMPACT_ATOMS: atom_id res chain seq x y z
N MET A 1 -2.82 -10.46 13.62
CA MET A 1 -2.60 -10.73 12.18
C MET A 1 -3.49 -9.83 11.32
N VAL A 2 -2.88 -9.02 10.46
CA VAL A 2 -3.55 -8.11 9.50
C VAL A 2 -3.09 -8.49 8.09
N LYS A 3 -4.01 -8.61 7.14
CA LYS A 3 -3.70 -8.86 5.73
C LYS A 3 -3.85 -7.57 4.94
N LEU A 4 -2.87 -7.22 4.13
CA LEU A 4 -2.89 -6.02 3.30
C LEU A 4 -2.69 -6.41 1.84
N PHE A 5 -3.54 -5.86 0.97
CA PHE A 5 -3.39 -5.99 -0.47
C PHE A 5 -2.51 -4.87 -1.01
N CYS A 6 -1.41 -5.26 -1.63
CA CYS A 6 -0.41 -4.38 -2.22
C CYS A 6 -0.54 -4.38 -3.74
N LEU A 7 -0.38 -3.22 -4.36
CA LEU A 7 -0.41 -3.05 -5.81
C LEU A 7 0.81 -2.25 -6.27
N LEU A 8 1.51 -2.72 -7.30
CA LEU A 8 2.61 -1.96 -7.88
C LEU A 8 2.10 -0.82 -8.76
N VAL A 9 2.70 0.34 -8.58
CA VAL A 9 2.44 1.54 -9.36
C VAL A 9 3.31 1.51 -10.63
N GLY A 10 2.70 1.76 -11.78
CA GLY A 10 3.40 1.82 -13.08
C GLY A 10 3.79 0.46 -13.67
N VAL A 11 3.41 -0.65 -13.04
CA VAL A 11 3.68 -2.01 -13.56
C VAL A 11 2.36 -2.74 -13.79
N ALA A 12 2.14 -3.24 -15.00
CA ALA A 12 0.91 -3.93 -15.34
C ALA A 12 0.75 -5.24 -14.54
N GLY A 13 -0.44 -5.44 -13.97
CA GLY A 13 -0.93 -6.70 -13.42
C GLY A 13 -0.29 -7.22 -12.13
N ARG A 14 0.63 -6.47 -11.49
CA ARG A 14 1.40 -6.99 -10.36
C ARG A 14 0.79 -6.51 -9.02
N SER A 15 0.07 -7.40 -8.35
CA SER A 15 -0.45 -7.24 -6.98
C SER A 15 -0.10 -8.44 -6.12
N PHE A 16 0.08 -8.24 -4.83
CA PHE A 16 0.40 -9.31 -3.87
C PHE A 16 -0.21 -9.03 -2.50
N GLU A 17 -0.40 -10.07 -1.70
CA GLU A 17 -0.90 -9.97 -0.33
C GLU A 17 0.29 -10.05 0.64
N VAL A 18 0.33 -9.17 1.63
CA VAL A 18 1.25 -9.24 2.76
C VAL A 18 0.47 -9.46 4.05
N THR A 19 1.04 -10.26 4.94
CA THR A 19 0.46 -10.54 6.25
C THR A 19 1.39 -10.01 7.33
N LEU A 20 0.85 -9.23 8.25
CA LEU A 20 1.58 -8.64 9.36
C LEU A 20 1.06 -9.26 10.67
N ASP A 21 1.93 -9.93 11.43
CA ASP A 21 1.49 -10.83 12.51
C ASP A 21 0.92 -10.13 13.75
N GLY A 22 1.20 -8.85 13.96
CA GLY A 22 0.52 -8.03 14.97
C GLY A 22 1.23 -8.07 16.31
N SER A 23 2.56 -8.23 16.32
CA SER A 23 3.32 -8.12 17.55
C SER A 23 3.15 -6.71 18.13
N GLU A 24 2.60 -6.63 19.33
CA GLU A 24 2.49 -5.37 20.08
C GLU A 24 3.90 -4.84 20.34
N GLY A 25 4.31 -3.79 19.62
CA GLY A 25 5.54 -3.04 19.89
C GLY A 25 6.65 -3.09 18.83
N GLY A 26 6.48 -3.84 17.74
CA GLY A 26 7.40 -3.80 16.60
C GLY A 26 7.20 -2.58 15.70
N ASP A 27 8.27 -2.10 15.06
CA ASP A 27 8.17 -1.12 13.97
C ASP A 27 7.47 -1.80 12.77
N ARG A 28 6.16 -1.58 12.65
CA ARG A 28 5.34 -2.24 11.64
C ARG A 28 5.54 -1.67 10.25
N VAL A 29 6.11 -0.47 10.13
CA VAL A 29 6.56 0.06 8.84
C VAL A 29 7.72 -0.81 8.35
N LEU A 30 8.68 -1.11 9.23
CA LEU A 30 9.76 -2.04 8.93
C LEU A 30 9.22 -3.44 8.59
N GLU A 31 8.30 -4.01 9.39
CA GLU A 31 7.68 -5.32 9.07
C GLU A 31 7.00 -5.31 7.68
N LEU A 32 6.29 -4.23 7.35
CA LEU A 32 5.61 -4.07 6.05
C LEU A 32 6.61 -3.98 4.91
N THR A 33 7.64 -3.14 5.06
CA THR A 33 8.70 -2.97 4.07
C THR A 33 9.47 -4.27 3.85
N GLU A 34 9.80 -5.01 4.92
CA GLU A 34 10.44 -6.32 4.84
C GLU A 34 9.54 -7.37 4.15
N ALA A 35 8.25 -7.41 4.50
CA ALA A 35 7.30 -8.32 3.87
C ALA A 35 7.14 -8.03 2.36
N ILE A 36 7.11 -6.74 1.99
CA ILE A 36 7.05 -6.28 0.60
C ILE A 36 8.36 -6.62 -0.13
N ALA A 37 9.52 -6.35 0.46
CA ALA A 37 10.81 -6.70 -0.12
C ALA A 37 10.97 -8.21 -0.31
N LYS A 38 10.46 -9.03 0.62
CA LYS A 38 10.44 -10.48 0.48
C LYS A 38 9.51 -10.95 -0.65
N ALA A 39 8.35 -10.31 -0.80
CA ALA A 39 7.40 -10.59 -1.88
C ALA A 39 7.88 -10.06 -3.25
N ASN A 40 8.74 -9.05 -3.24
CA ASN A 40 9.26 -8.39 -4.43
C ASN A 40 10.75 -8.03 -4.26
N PRO A 41 11.67 -9.00 -4.42
CA PRO A 41 13.08 -8.85 -4.06
C PRO A 41 13.89 -7.93 -4.99
N ASP A 42 13.30 -7.45 -6.08
CA ASP A 42 14.07 -6.86 -7.16
C ASP A 42 14.49 -5.39 -6.95
N GLU A 43 13.85 -4.57 -6.10
CA GLU A 43 14.14 -3.12 -6.07
C GLU A 43 13.96 -2.46 -4.70
N ALA A 44 14.55 -1.27 -4.53
CA ALA A 44 14.35 -0.41 -3.36
C ALA A 44 12.97 0.26 -3.41
N LEU A 45 11.94 -0.48 -3.00
CA LEU A 45 10.55 -0.08 -3.15
C LEU A 45 10.15 1.01 -2.16
N LYS A 46 9.45 2.03 -2.65
CA LYS A 46 8.74 2.99 -1.79
C LYS A 46 7.31 2.53 -1.56
N VAL A 47 6.85 2.64 -0.32
CA VAL A 47 5.55 2.12 0.11
C VAL A 47 4.66 3.27 0.56
N PHE A 48 3.42 3.29 0.08
CA PHE A 48 2.46 4.37 0.32
C PHE A 48 1.12 3.76 0.72
N LEU A 49 0.32 4.44 1.54
CA LEU A 49 -1.04 3.98 1.81
C LEU A 49 -1.97 4.33 0.65
N ALA A 50 -2.82 3.37 0.29
CA ALA A 50 -3.87 3.55 -0.70
C ALA A 50 -5.15 4.12 -0.05
N VAL A 51 -5.01 5.12 0.81
CA VAL A 51 -6.12 5.76 1.53
C VAL A 51 -6.26 7.21 1.09
N LYS A 52 -7.48 7.63 0.74
CA LYS A 52 -7.80 9.04 0.53
C LYS A 52 -9.06 9.41 1.29
N ASN A 53 -9.07 10.56 1.95
CA ASN A 53 -10.21 11.04 2.74
C ASN A 53 -10.74 10.02 3.78
N GLY A 54 -9.85 9.16 4.29
CA GLY A 54 -10.22 8.11 5.25
C GLY A 54 -10.86 6.86 4.64
N GLU A 55 -10.82 6.70 3.31
CA GLU A 55 -11.34 5.51 2.61
C GLU A 55 -10.25 4.80 1.80
N TRP A 56 -10.27 3.47 1.84
CA TRP A 56 -9.38 2.64 1.05
C TRP A 56 -9.76 2.67 -0.44
N LEU A 57 -8.75 2.55 -1.29
CA LEU A 57 -8.95 2.50 -2.72
C LEU A 57 -9.58 1.16 -3.14
N GLY A 58 -10.82 1.18 -3.64
CA GLY A 58 -11.51 -0.03 -4.07
C GLY A 58 -10.88 -0.67 -5.32
N VAL A 59 -10.82 -2.00 -5.38
CA VAL A 59 -10.23 -2.75 -6.52
C VAL A 59 -10.92 -2.48 -7.87
N ASN A 60 -12.17 -2.02 -7.81
CA ASN A 60 -13.01 -1.72 -8.97
C ASN A 60 -13.01 -0.24 -9.37
N SER A 61 -12.27 0.62 -8.66
CA SER A 61 -12.14 2.03 -9.03
C SER A 61 -11.49 2.19 -10.41
N GLU A 62 -11.79 3.29 -11.09
CA GLU A 62 -11.16 3.60 -12.39
C GLU A 62 -9.65 3.72 -12.26
N ASP A 63 -9.16 4.32 -11.17
CA ASP A 63 -7.74 4.46 -10.88
C ASP A 63 -7.05 3.10 -10.74
N VAL A 64 -7.63 2.15 -10.00
CA VAL A 64 -7.04 0.79 -9.86
C VAL A 64 -7.10 0.03 -11.18
N LYS A 65 -8.16 0.19 -11.97
CA LYS A 65 -8.25 -0.44 -13.30
C LYS A 65 -7.17 0.06 -14.24
N LYS A 66 -6.87 1.35 -14.21
CA LYS A 66 -5.76 1.96 -14.96
C LYS A 66 -4.40 1.50 -14.41
N LEU A 67 -4.25 1.49 -13.09
CA LEU A 67 -3.02 1.02 -12.43
C LEU A 67 -2.68 -0.43 -12.78
N ARG A 68 -3.68 -1.32 -12.82
CA ARG A 68 -3.52 -2.71 -13.25
C ARG A 68 -3.10 -2.85 -14.71
N LYS A 69 -3.34 -1.86 -15.56
CA LYS A 69 -2.84 -1.82 -16.94
C LYS A 69 -1.43 -1.24 -17.04
N GLY A 70 -0.84 -0.82 -15.92
CA GLY A 70 0.45 -0.13 -15.86
C GLY A 70 0.34 1.38 -16.07
N GLU A 71 -0.88 1.93 -16.10
CA GLU A 71 -1.11 3.36 -16.24
C GLU A 71 -1.20 4.04 -14.86
N THR A 72 -0.56 5.19 -14.68
CA THR A 72 -0.71 6.00 -13.47
C THR A 72 -1.73 7.12 -13.71
N THR A 73 -2.50 7.48 -12.69
CA THR A 73 -3.43 8.62 -12.73
C THR A 73 -2.98 9.71 -11.76
N ALA A 74 -3.43 10.96 -11.99
CA ALA A 74 -3.14 12.08 -11.08
C ALA A 74 -3.53 11.77 -9.61
N PHE A 75 -4.60 11.00 -9.40
CA PHE A 75 -5.01 10.54 -8.08
C PHE A 75 -3.97 9.61 -7.44
N ILE A 76 -3.42 8.66 -8.20
CA ILE A 76 -2.36 7.76 -7.72
C ILE A 76 -1.06 8.55 -7.50
N GLU A 77 -0.75 9.51 -8.36
CA GLU A 77 0.41 10.39 -8.18
C GLU A 77 0.32 11.15 -6.86
N GLU A 78 -0.81 11.80 -6.58
CA GLU A 78 -1.10 12.51 -5.33
C GLU A 78 -0.90 11.60 -4.11
N LEU A 79 -1.43 10.37 -4.14
CA LEU A 79 -1.22 9.38 -3.06
C LEU A 79 0.25 8.99 -2.88
N THR A 80 1.03 8.99 -3.96
CA THR A 80 2.46 8.67 -3.93
C THR A 80 3.38 9.89 -3.74
N GLU A 81 2.80 11.08 -3.58
CA GLU A 81 3.52 12.32 -3.27
C GLU A 81 3.29 12.77 -1.82
N GLU A 82 2.07 12.58 -1.29
CA GLU A 82 1.71 13.08 0.05
C GLU A 82 2.07 12.14 1.21
N LEU A 83 2.18 10.82 0.98
CA LEU A 83 2.23 9.86 2.09
C LEU A 83 3.28 8.76 1.92
N ASP A 84 4.56 9.17 1.94
CA ASP A 84 5.68 8.22 2.03
C ASP A 84 5.68 7.58 3.44
N LEU A 85 5.44 6.27 3.53
CA LEU A 85 5.42 5.57 4.81
C LEU A 85 6.79 5.56 5.50
N ASP A 86 7.90 5.79 4.79
CA ASP A 86 9.21 6.03 5.41
C ASP A 86 9.21 7.26 6.34
N THR A 87 8.29 8.21 6.14
CA THR A 87 8.13 9.40 6.99
C THR A 87 7.02 9.27 8.04
N ALA A 88 6.19 8.22 7.95
CA ALA A 88 5.08 8.00 8.87
C ALA A 88 5.59 7.44 10.20
N SER A 89 5.45 8.21 11.28
CA SER A 89 5.95 7.85 12.62
C SER A 89 5.26 6.62 13.22
N SER A 90 4.10 6.20 12.70
CA SER A 90 3.44 4.95 13.09
C SER A 90 2.38 4.52 12.07
N LEU A 91 2.65 3.43 11.35
CA LEU A 91 1.65 2.72 10.53
C LEU A 91 0.40 2.33 11.35
N TYR A 92 0.57 2.06 12.64
CA TYR A 92 -0.53 1.67 13.53
C TYR A 92 -1.52 2.82 13.76
N GLY A 93 -1.03 4.04 14.00
CA GLY A 93 -1.89 5.22 14.13
C GLY A 93 -2.72 5.45 12.87
N LEU A 94 -2.08 5.31 11.70
CA LEU A 94 -2.77 5.43 10.41
C LEU A 94 -3.83 4.32 10.22
N LEU A 95 -3.47 3.06 10.46
CA LEU A 95 -4.41 1.93 10.35
C LEU A 95 -5.56 2.00 11.39
N GLN A 96 -5.35 2.65 12.54
CA GLN A 96 -6.42 2.90 13.52
C GLN A 96 -7.34 4.07 13.13
N THR A 97 -6.83 5.06 12.39
CA THR A 97 -7.63 6.21 11.93
C THR A 97 -8.53 5.88 10.73
N VAL A 98 -8.21 4.84 9.96
CA VAL A 98 -9.03 4.38 8.84
C VAL A 98 -10.07 3.36 9.35
N PRO A 99 -11.39 3.60 9.18
CA PRO A 99 -12.40 2.76 9.80
C PRO A 99 -12.35 1.30 9.32
N GLN A 100 -12.75 0.44 10.25
CA GLN A 100 -12.62 -1.01 10.26
C GLN A 100 -13.49 -1.70 9.20
N LEU A 101 -12.85 -2.19 8.13
CA LEU A 101 -12.97 -3.55 7.59
C LEU A 101 -12.01 -3.60 6.40
N ILE A 102 -10.79 -4.06 6.64
CA ILE A 102 -9.89 -4.45 5.55
C ILE A 102 -10.60 -5.58 4.82
N SER A 103 -11.04 -5.29 3.59
CA SER A 103 -11.80 -6.21 2.76
C SER A 103 -10.99 -6.59 1.53
N ALA A 104 -11.27 -7.76 0.96
CA ALA A 104 -10.56 -8.29 -0.21
C ALA A 104 -10.83 -7.49 -1.50
N ASP A 105 -11.81 -6.59 -1.48
CA ASP A 105 -12.14 -5.67 -2.56
C ASP A 105 -11.47 -4.30 -2.43
N GLN A 106 -10.45 -4.17 -1.59
CA GLN A 106 -9.69 -2.94 -1.37
C GLN A 106 -8.18 -3.12 -1.61
N ILE A 107 -7.55 -2.07 -2.11
CA ILE A 107 -6.10 -1.89 -2.14
C ILE A 107 -5.72 -1.08 -0.90
N HIS A 108 -4.70 -1.54 -0.19
CA HIS A 108 -4.28 -0.96 1.09
C HIS A 108 -2.94 -0.26 0.97
N VAL A 109 -2.05 -0.81 0.14
CA VAL A 109 -0.69 -0.31 -0.04
C VAL A 109 -0.39 -0.17 -1.53
N LEU A 110 0.15 0.98 -1.91
CA LEU A 110 0.75 1.23 -3.21
C LEU A 110 2.26 1.08 -3.09
N VAL A 111 2.85 0.37 -4.03
CA VAL A 111 4.29 0.08 -4.05
C VAL A 111 4.86 0.69 -5.32
N LYS A 112 5.74 1.69 -5.18
CA LYS A 112 6.36 2.38 -6.31
C LYS A 112 7.82 1.97 -6.41
N LEU A 113 8.27 1.74 -7.64
CA LEU A 113 9.67 1.52 -7.93
C LEU A 113 10.45 2.84 -7.75
N PRO A 114 11.70 2.78 -7.26
CA PRO A 114 12.57 3.95 -7.27
C PRO A 114 12.89 4.30 -8.73
N GLN A 115 12.58 5.53 -9.14
CA GLN A 115 12.99 6.05 -10.45
C GLN A 115 14.47 6.41 -10.47
#